data_AF-A0A814I4S1-F1
#
_entry.id   AF-A0A814I4S1-F1
#
_cell.length_a   1.000
_cell.length_b   1.000
_cell.length_c   1.000
_cell.angle_alpha   90.00
_cell.angle_beta   90.00
_cell.angle_gamma   90.00
#
_symmetry.space_group_name_H-M   'P 1'
#
loop_
_entity.id
_entity.type
_entity.pdbx_description
1 polymer ?
#
loop_
_entity_poly.entity_id
_entity_poly.type
_entity_poly.pdbx_seq_one_letter_code
_entity_poly.pdbx_strand_id
1 'polypeptide(L)'
;MAGMMGTTAFLSMWMNNTASTSIMLPVVLAIVHELDVFSENSLDSQQDNIQTTVNTNGAFDSTNTEGPDENKTGQIAHTTQNIELVKPETSVVVNTRLKLLCCKRQKVEHSNTYKKQHDELKKGFLLAIAYSSSIGGLSSLVGTAPNIYLKGFVDSEYNGTGFRVNFLNFLLFALPTGILMLVVCWIWLQLCYNKKELFQCHYSAERHKAQIKLKAILTKQYKDLGRPKWSELVVAGIFVLLIVLWITREFSSRTGWSMIFQRKHISDGTVAIFCGILPLILPASNPFNRRHDWKYEPIVKWNDLAHHVSWGALILLGAGLALASAFQKSNLSDSVAQALGFVHSCYETIIEFNEFINNQWLYGTFRSEPDQERKA
;
A
#
# COMPACT_ATOMS: atom_id res chain seq x y z
N MET A 1 -4.74 -1.76 -5.44
CA MET A 1 -3.67 -1.25 -4.56
C MET A 1 -4.20 -0.80 -3.20
N ALA A 2 -5.18 0.11 -3.16
CA ALA A 2 -5.78 0.62 -1.92
C ALA A 2 -6.21 -0.46 -0.92
N GLY A 3 -6.91 -1.51 -1.34
CA GLY A 3 -7.32 -2.59 -0.43
C GLY A 3 -6.16 -3.35 0.21
N MET A 4 -5.06 -3.55 -0.52
CA MET A 4 -3.85 -4.17 0.05
C MET A 4 -3.16 -3.24 1.04
N MET A 5 -3.02 -1.95 0.70
CA MET A 5 -2.48 -0.97 1.63
C MET A 5 -3.34 -0.86 2.90
N GLY A 6 -4.67 -0.74 2.77
CA GLY A 6 -5.55 -0.71 3.93
C GLY A 6 -5.37 -1.93 4.85
N THR A 7 -5.30 -3.12 4.26
CA THR A 7 -5.14 -4.36 5.03
C THR A 7 -3.74 -4.47 5.65
N THR A 8 -2.67 -4.14 4.92
CA THR A 8 -1.29 -4.16 5.45
C THR A 8 -1.09 -3.15 6.56
N ALA A 9 -1.60 -1.92 6.41
CA ALA A 9 -1.55 -0.90 7.45
C ALA A 9 -2.30 -1.35 8.70
N PHE A 10 -3.50 -1.93 8.54
CA PHE A 10 -4.27 -2.44 9.66
C PHE A 10 -3.53 -3.56 10.40
N LEU A 11 -2.96 -4.55 9.70
CA LEU A 11 -2.15 -5.60 10.34
C LEU A 11 -0.96 -5.02 11.09
N SER A 12 -0.29 -4.03 10.50
CA SER A 12 0.89 -3.40 11.10
C SER A 12 0.59 -2.47 12.27
N MET A 13 -0.67 -2.13 12.52
CA MET A 13 -1.05 -1.49 13.80
C MET A 13 -0.86 -2.44 14.98
N TRP A 14 -0.87 -3.76 14.77
CA TRP A 14 -0.89 -4.74 15.87
C TRP A 14 0.33 -5.66 15.85
N MET A 15 0.98 -5.77 14.70
CA MET A 15 2.17 -6.58 14.46
C MET A 15 3.33 -5.67 14.07
N ASN A 16 4.57 -6.15 14.27
CA ASN A 16 5.72 -5.40 13.79
C ASN A 16 5.70 -5.28 12.25
N ASN A 17 6.33 -4.22 11.74
CA ASN A 17 6.31 -3.91 10.30
C ASN A 17 6.87 -5.07 9.45
N THR A 18 7.92 -5.74 9.94
CA THR A 18 8.57 -6.84 9.21
C THR A 18 7.64 -8.05 9.04
N ALA A 19 6.91 -8.44 10.08
CA ALA A 19 5.95 -9.55 10.02
C ALA A 19 4.76 -9.21 9.13
N SER A 20 4.20 -8.00 9.26
CA SER A 20 3.10 -7.52 8.42
C SER A 20 3.45 -7.55 6.93
N THR A 21 4.65 -7.09 6.57
CA THR A 21 5.14 -7.15 5.18
C THR A 21 5.35 -8.59 4.73
N SER A 22 5.92 -9.44 5.59
CA SER A 22 6.20 -10.86 5.27
C SER A 22 4.92 -11.66 5.04
N ILE A 23 3.86 -11.41 5.81
CA ILE A 23 2.54 -12.04 5.63
C ILE A 23 1.91 -11.61 4.31
N MET A 24 2.06 -10.34 3.94
CA MET A 24 1.45 -9.79 2.72
C MET A 24 2.25 -10.07 1.44
N LEU A 25 3.54 -10.36 1.55
CA LEU A 25 4.41 -10.55 0.39
C LEU A 25 3.93 -11.71 -0.53
N PRO A 26 3.61 -12.93 -0.04
CA PRO A 26 3.10 -13.99 -0.90
C PRO A 26 1.79 -13.62 -1.61
N VAL A 27 0.90 -12.88 -0.94
CA VAL A 27 -0.37 -12.42 -1.52
C VAL A 27 -0.12 -11.44 -2.66
N VAL A 28 0.79 -10.48 -2.47
CA VAL A 28 1.18 -9.54 -3.51
C VAL A 28 1.85 -10.25 -4.68
N LEU A 29 2.76 -11.19 -4.40
CA LEU A 29 3.45 -11.96 -5.44
C LEU A 29 2.47 -12.81 -6.26
N ALA A 30 1.47 -13.42 -5.62
CA ALA A 30 0.42 -14.15 -6.34
C ALA A 30 -0.40 -13.24 -7.27
N ILE A 31 -0.75 -12.04 -6.81
CA ILE A 31 -1.46 -11.04 -7.63
C ILE A 31 -0.59 -10.56 -8.79
N VAL A 32 0.68 -10.27 -8.52
CA VAL A 32 1.66 -9.84 -9.53
C VAL A 32 1.85 -10.93 -10.59
N HIS A 33 1.97 -12.19 -10.18
CA HIS A 33 2.09 -13.32 -11.10
C HIS A 33 0.84 -13.48 -11.99
N GLU A 34 -0.36 -13.32 -11.43
CA GLU A 34 -1.59 -13.35 -12.23
C GLU A 34 -1.68 -12.20 -13.23
N LEU A 35 -1.15 -11.02 -12.88
CA LEU A 35 -1.03 -9.91 -13.82
C LEU A 35 -0.07 -10.25 -14.97
N ASP A 36 1.04 -10.94 -14.69
CA ASP A 36 1.96 -11.40 -15.74
C ASP A 36 1.32 -12.40 -16.68
N VAL A 37 0.65 -13.42 -16.13
CA VAL A 37 -0.08 -14.42 -16.92
C VAL A 37 -1.16 -13.76 -17.77
N PHE A 38 -1.88 -12.76 -17.25
CA PHE A 38 -2.86 -12.02 -18.04
C PHE A 38 -2.20 -11.23 -19.19
N SER A 39 -1.06 -10.61 -18.92
CA SER A 39 -0.28 -9.87 -19.91
C SER A 39 0.15 -10.77 -21.07
N GLU A 40 0.72 -11.95 -20.78
CA GLU A 40 1.15 -12.90 -21.80
C GLU A 40 0.00 -13.39 -22.68
N ASN A 41 -1.14 -13.77 -22.08
CA ASN A 41 -2.33 -14.21 -22.83
C ASN A 41 -2.91 -13.10 -23.73
N SER A 42 -2.80 -11.83 -23.34
CA SER A 42 -3.26 -10.69 -24.15
C SER A 42 -2.36 -10.47 -25.38
N LEU A 43 -1.06 -10.78 -25.27
CA LEU A 43 -0.11 -10.68 -26.39
C LEU A 43 -0.31 -11.81 -27.42
N ASP A 44 -0.64 -13.01 -26.95
CA ASP A 44 -0.90 -14.18 -27.81
C ASP A 44 -2.24 -14.08 -28.55
N SER A 45 -3.31 -13.65 -27.88
CA SER A 45 -4.63 -13.48 -28.52
C SER A 45 -4.67 -12.38 -29.60
N GLN A 46 -3.80 -11.37 -29.51
CA GLN A 46 -3.60 -10.43 -30.61
C GLN A 46 -2.80 -11.04 -31.78
N GLN A 47 -1.96 -12.05 -31.54
CA GLN A 47 -1.19 -12.73 -32.57
C GLN A 47 -2.08 -13.55 -33.51
N ASP A 48 -3.05 -14.26 -32.94
CA ASP A 48 -4.00 -15.08 -33.70
C ASP A 48 -4.92 -14.22 -34.57
N ASN A 49 -5.45 -13.11 -34.03
CA ASN A 49 -6.32 -12.21 -34.78
C ASN A 49 -5.63 -11.59 -36.01
N ILE A 50 -4.34 -11.22 -35.89
CA ILE A 50 -3.56 -10.63 -36.99
C ILE A 50 -3.21 -11.68 -38.06
N GLN A 51 -2.83 -12.90 -37.68
CA GLN A 51 -2.61 -13.98 -38.66
C GLN A 51 -3.89 -14.31 -39.43
N THR A 52 -5.04 -14.27 -38.76
CA THR A 52 -6.34 -14.50 -39.39
C THR A 52 -6.66 -13.39 -40.39
N THR A 53 -6.40 -12.10 -40.08
CA THR A 53 -6.66 -10.98 -41.01
C THR A 53 -5.71 -10.96 -42.22
N VAL A 54 -4.47 -11.41 -42.06
CA VAL A 54 -3.52 -11.53 -43.18
C VAL A 54 -3.92 -12.67 -44.12
N ASN A 55 -4.44 -13.77 -43.58
CA ASN A 55 -4.90 -14.90 -44.39
C ASN A 55 -6.22 -14.60 -45.13
N THR A 56 -7.15 -13.83 -44.55
CA THR A 56 -8.40 -13.46 -45.22
C THR A 56 -8.21 -12.46 -46.36
N ASN A 57 -7.20 -11.58 -46.27
CA ASN A 57 -6.89 -10.63 -47.33
C ASN A 57 -6.01 -11.23 -48.45
N GLY A 58 -5.55 -12.48 -48.29
CA GLY A 58 -4.78 -13.24 -49.27
C GLY A 58 -5.61 -14.24 -50.10
N ALA A 59 -6.88 -14.46 -49.75
CA ALA A 59 -7.81 -15.29 -50.52
C ALA A 59 -8.64 -14.39 -51.45
N PHE A 60 -8.05 -14.00 -52.58
CA PHE A 60 -8.84 -13.49 -53.71
C PHE A 60 -9.54 -14.68 -54.37
N ASP A 61 -10.86 -14.63 -54.33
CA ASP A 61 -11.81 -15.66 -54.73
C ASP A 61 -11.55 -16.16 -56.16
N SER A 62 -11.29 -17.45 -56.29
CA SER A 62 -11.21 -18.13 -57.57
C SER A 62 -11.72 -19.55 -57.39
N THR A 63 -13.04 -19.72 -57.52
CA THR A 63 -13.69 -20.80 -58.27
C THR A 63 -15.19 -20.69 -58.13
N ASN A 64 -15.91 -20.62 -59.25
CA ASN A 64 -16.94 -21.60 -59.60
C ASN A 64 -17.36 -21.39 -61.06
N THR A 65 -16.82 -22.26 -61.91
CA THR A 65 -17.38 -22.61 -63.22
C THR A 65 -18.48 -23.64 -63.02
N GLU A 66 -19.68 -23.34 -63.51
CA GLU A 66 -20.64 -24.35 -63.99
C GLU A 66 -21.62 -23.65 -64.96
N GLY A 67 -21.62 -24.09 -66.23
CA GLY A 67 -22.72 -23.85 -67.17
C GLY A 67 -23.65 -25.07 -67.20
N PRO A 68 -24.79 -25.06 -67.93
CA PRO A 68 -24.91 -24.45 -69.26
C PRO A 68 -26.22 -23.67 -69.57
N ASP A 69 -26.18 -23.05 -70.75
CA ASP A 69 -27.28 -22.79 -71.71
C ASP A 69 -28.01 -21.42 -71.81
N GLU A 70 -27.89 -20.92 -73.05
CA GLU A 70 -28.82 -20.17 -73.92
C GLU A 70 -29.00 -18.63 -73.87
N ASN A 71 -28.69 -18.06 -75.05
CA ASN A 71 -29.43 -17.03 -75.80
C ASN A 71 -29.37 -15.54 -75.37
N LYS A 72 -28.51 -14.75 -76.05
CA LYS A 72 -28.90 -13.72 -77.07
C LYS A 72 -27.79 -12.69 -77.38
N THR A 73 -27.39 -12.69 -78.67
CA THR A 73 -27.12 -11.55 -79.58
C THR A 73 -26.57 -10.21 -79.05
N GLY A 74 -25.44 -9.76 -79.62
CA GLY A 74 -25.25 -8.33 -79.93
C GLY A 74 -23.81 -7.77 -79.88
N GLN A 75 -23.18 -7.70 -81.06
CA GLN A 75 -22.24 -6.66 -81.53
C GLN A 75 -20.78 -6.55 -80.98
N ILE A 76 -19.87 -7.10 -81.79
CA ILE A 76 -18.74 -6.46 -82.51
C ILE A 76 -17.92 -5.38 -81.76
N ALA A 77 -16.65 -5.70 -81.46
CA ALA A 77 -15.50 -4.93 -81.95
C ALA A 77 -14.18 -5.71 -81.76
N HIS A 78 -13.38 -5.69 -82.83
CA HIS A 78 -12.05 -6.27 -82.99
C HIS A 78 -11.03 -5.79 -81.93
N THR A 79 -10.09 -6.65 -81.53
CA THR A 79 -8.69 -6.59 -82.00
C THR A 79 -7.80 -7.58 -81.23
N THR A 80 -6.94 -8.22 -82.01
CA THR A 80 -6.03 -9.33 -81.78
C THR A 80 -4.87 -9.04 -80.80
N GLN A 81 -4.35 -10.13 -80.22
CA GLN A 81 -2.92 -10.40 -79.95
C GLN A 81 -2.21 -9.72 -78.77
N ASN A 82 -1.95 -10.49 -77.70
CA ASN A 82 -0.64 -11.11 -77.38
C ASN A 82 -0.57 -11.43 -75.89
N ILE A 83 -0.58 -12.73 -75.55
CA ILE A 83 -0.23 -13.19 -74.19
C ILE A 83 1.29 -13.21 -74.12
N GLU A 84 1.86 -12.11 -73.65
CA GLU A 84 3.24 -12.02 -73.23
C GLU A 84 3.36 -12.54 -71.79
N LEU A 85 4.38 -13.36 -71.53
CA LEU A 85 4.71 -13.91 -70.22
C LEU A 85 5.05 -12.77 -69.23
N VAL A 86 4.07 -12.28 -68.47
CA VAL A 86 4.32 -11.30 -67.39
C VAL A 86 4.85 -12.05 -66.17
N LYS A 87 6.15 -11.85 -65.87
CA LYS A 87 6.79 -12.23 -64.61
C LYS A 87 6.03 -11.61 -63.43
N PRO A 88 5.86 -12.31 -62.29
CA PRO A 88 5.20 -11.73 -61.14
C PRO A 88 6.03 -10.56 -60.63
N GLU A 89 5.41 -9.38 -60.53
CA GLU A 89 6.05 -8.17 -60.07
C GLU A 89 6.61 -8.34 -58.65
N THR A 90 7.92 -8.17 -58.52
CA THR A 90 8.68 -8.14 -57.27
C THR A 90 8.22 -7.03 -56.31
N SER A 91 7.47 -6.03 -56.78
CA SER A 91 6.94 -4.89 -56.01
C SER A 91 5.90 -5.30 -54.95
N VAL A 92 5.02 -6.25 -55.25
CA VAL A 92 3.91 -6.69 -54.37
C VAL A 92 4.44 -7.57 -53.22
N VAL A 93 5.38 -8.46 -53.50
CA VAL A 93 6.03 -9.32 -52.49
C VAL A 93 6.90 -8.49 -51.53
N VAL A 94 7.60 -7.48 -52.04
CA VAL A 94 8.41 -6.56 -51.21
C VAL A 94 7.52 -5.73 -50.29
N ASN A 95 6.40 -5.18 -50.79
CA ASN A 95 5.45 -4.42 -49.97
C ASN A 95 4.84 -5.26 -48.83
N THR A 96 4.58 -6.54 -49.09
CA THR A 96 4.02 -7.47 -48.09
C THR A 96 5.05 -7.82 -47.02
N ARG A 97 6.30 -8.10 -47.41
CA ARG A 97 7.41 -8.34 -46.46
C ARG A 97 7.76 -7.09 -45.64
N LEU A 98 7.73 -5.89 -46.24
CA LEU A 98 7.99 -4.64 -45.53
C LEU A 98 6.89 -4.34 -44.49
N LYS A 99 5.61 -4.56 -44.85
CA LYS A 99 4.49 -4.47 -43.89
C LYS A 99 4.63 -5.49 -42.75
N LEU A 100 5.06 -6.71 -43.05
CA LEU A 100 5.25 -7.76 -42.04
C LEU A 100 6.43 -7.44 -41.09
N LEU A 101 7.51 -6.86 -41.62
CA LEU A 101 8.65 -6.38 -40.82
C LEU A 101 8.31 -5.15 -39.99
N CYS A 102 7.54 -4.20 -40.55
CA CYS A 102 7.03 -3.04 -39.82
C CYS A 102 6.08 -3.47 -38.69
N CYS A 103 5.15 -4.38 -38.98
CA CYS A 103 4.26 -4.98 -37.99
C CYS A 103 5.05 -5.73 -36.90
N LYS A 104 6.08 -6.51 -37.26
CA LYS A 104 6.98 -7.16 -36.28
C LYS A 104 7.72 -6.13 -35.42
N ARG A 105 8.28 -5.07 -36.01
CA ARG A 105 8.99 -4.01 -35.27
C ARG A 105 8.06 -3.24 -34.33
N GLN A 106 6.88 -2.88 -34.82
CA GLN A 106 5.83 -2.20 -34.04
C GLN A 106 5.32 -3.10 -32.91
N LYS A 107 5.24 -4.42 -33.13
CA LYS A 107 4.90 -5.42 -32.10
C LYS A 107 5.98 -5.57 -31.03
N VAL A 108 7.26 -5.55 -31.40
CA VAL A 108 8.39 -5.56 -30.46
C VAL A 108 8.39 -4.29 -29.61
N GLU A 109 8.18 -3.12 -30.21
CA GLU A 109 8.09 -1.84 -29.48
C GLU A 109 6.85 -1.78 -28.57
N HIS A 110 5.70 -2.30 -29.02
CA HIS A 110 4.48 -2.41 -28.21
C HIS A 110 4.74 -3.36 -27.03
N SER A 111 5.18 -4.59 -27.27
CA SER A 111 5.52 -5.59 -26.24
C SER A 111 6.51 -5.06 -25.19
N ASN A 112 7.57 -4.38 -25.60
CA ASN A 112 8.54 -3.78 -24.68
C ASN A 112 7.93 -2.68 -23.82
N THR A 113 6.99 -1.90 -24.37
CA THR A 113 6.24 -0.90 -23.62
C THR A 113 5.33 -1.56 -22.59
N TYR A 114 4.56 -2.60 -22.94
CA TYR A 114 3.70 -3.30 -21.96
C TYR A 114 4.50 -3.96 -20.84
N LYS A 115 5.61 -4.65 -21.17
CA LYS A 115 6.49 -5.25 -20.17
C LYS A 115 7.01 -4.20 -19.19
N LYS A 116 7.49 -3.05 -19.69
CA LYS A 116 7.93 -1.94 -18.85
C LYS A 116 6.80 -1.41 -17.95
N GLN A 117 5.58 -1.29 -18.47
CA GLN A 117 4.43 -0.84 -17.69
C GLN A 117 4.03 -1.85 -16.60
N HIS A 118 4.08 -3.14 -16.90
CA HIS A 118 3.86 -4.20 -15.92
C HIS A 118 4.90 -4.17 -14.80
N ASP A 119 6.19 -4.05 -15.14
CA ASP A 119 7.25 -4.01 -14.14
C ASP A 119 7.14 -2.79 -13.21
N GLU A 120 6.76 -1.63 -13.73
CA GLU A 120 6.46 -0.46 -12.89
C GLU A 120 5.27 -0.70 -11.96
N LEU A 121 4.22 -1.39 -12.43
CA LEU A 121 3.07 -1.74 -11.60
C LEU A 121 3.45 -2.74 -10.49
N LYS A 122 4.31 -3.73 -10.78
CA LYS A 122 4.86 -4.67 -9.78
C LYS A 122 5.62 -3.94 -8.68
N LYS A 123 6.53 -3.05 -9.08
CA LYS A 123 7.27 -2.19 -8.14
C LYS A 123 6.29 -1.40 -7.28
N GLY A 124 5.25 -0.80 -7.88
CA GLY A 124 4.20 -0.10 -7.18
C GLY A 124 3.50 -0.94 -6.12
N PHE A 125 3.14 -2.19 -6.41
CA PHE A 125 2.49 -3.08 -5.43
C PHE A 125 3.41 -3.50 -4.29
N LEU A 126 4.68 -3.81 -4.58
CA LEU A 126 5.67 -4.16 -3.54
C LEU A 126 5.96 -2.96 -2.63
N LEU A 127 6.12 -1.77 -3.21
CA LEU A 127 6.37 -0.53 -2.47
C LEU A 127 5.15 -0.11 -1.66
N ALA A 128 3.94 -0.36 -2.18
CA ALA A 128 2.69 -0.10 -1.49
C ALA A 128 2.58 -0.86 -0.16
N ILE A 129 2.90 -2.16 -0.13
CA ILE A 129 2.88 -2.92 1.13
C ILE A 129 3.99 -2.48 2.08
N ALA A 130 5.18 -2.14 1.58
CA ALA A 130 6.30 -1.71 2.41
C ALA A 130 6.00 -0.38 3.12
N TYR A 131 5.54 0.63 2.39
CA TYR A 131 5.16 1.91 2.99
C TYR A 131 3.93 1.79 3.89
N SER A 132 2.94 1.03 3.46
CA SER A 132 1.74 0.81 4.24
C SER A 132 2.01 0.13 5.58
N SER A 133 2.93 -0.83 5.62
CA SER A 133 3.37 -1.48 6.85
C SER A 133 3.97 -0.45 7.82
N SER A 134 4.89 0.40 7.33
CA SER A 134 5.47 1.47 8.15
C SER A 134 4.43 2.48 8.67
N ILE A 135 3.47 2.91 7.83
CA ILE A 135 2.42 3.87 8.22
C ILE A 135 1.45 3.25 9.25
N GLY A 136 1.09 1.97 9.06
CA GLY A 136 0.26 1.24 10.00
C GLY A 136 0.89 1.16 11.40
N GLY A 137 2.18 0.85 11.45
CA GLY A 137 2.95 0.78 12.70
C GLY A 137 3.09 2.10 13.45
N LEU A 138 2.96 3.25 12.77
CA LEU A 138 2.92 4.57 13.40
C LEU A 138 1.58 4.87 14.08
N SER A 139 0.50 4.22 13.64
CA SER A 139 -0.87 4.59 14.02
C SER A 139 -1.31 4.06 15.38
N SER A 140 -0.54 3.12 15.97
CA SER A 140 -0.83 2.55 17.28
C SER A 140 0.42 2.57 18.17
N LEU A 141 0.21 2.50 19.48
CA LEU A 141 1.29 2.47 20.45
C LEU A 141 2.18 1.22 20.35
N VAL A 142 1.63 0.09 19.89
CA VAL A 142 2.29 -1.23 19.88
C VAL A 142 2.96 -1.54 18.54
N GLY A 143 2.57 -0.85 17.47
CA GLY A 143 3.02 -1.16 16.11
C GLY A 143 4.54 -1.04 15.91
N THR A 144 5.19 -0.06 16.55
CA THR A 144 6.64 0.17 16.40
C THR A 144 7.35 0.52 17.72
N ALA A 145 8.63 0.14 17.80
CA ALA A 145 9.47 0.39 18.97
C ALA A 145 9.61 1.88 19.37
N PRO A 146 9.72 2.85 18.43
CA PRO A 146 9.79 4.27 18.78
C PRO A 146 8.56 4.78 19.56
N ASN A 147 7.36 4.26 19.27
CA ASN A 147 6.14 4.66 19.97
C ASN A 147 6.16 4.21 21.44
N ILE A 148 6.65 2.99 21.69
CA ILE A 148 6.84 2.45 23.04
C ILE A 148 7.92 3.24 23.78
N TYR A 149 9.01 3.60 23.09
CA TYR A 149 10.06 4.43 23.65
C TYR A 149 9.54 5.82 24.07
N LEU A 150 8.79 6.49 23.19
CA LEU A 150 8.18 7.78 23.49
C LEU A 150 7.30 7.70 24.74
N LYS A 151 6.45 6.67 24.84
CA LYS A 151 5.63 6.46 26.05
C LYS A 151 6.51 6.23 27.29
N GLY A 152 7.53 5.38 27.21
CA GLY A 152 8.43 5.11 28.32
C GLY A 152 9.17 6.37 28.80
N PHE A 153 9.60 7.21 27.87
CA PHE A 153 10.26 8.49 28.16
C PHE A 153 9.29 9.51 28.77
N VAL A 154 8.08 9.66 28.18
CA VAL A 154 7.08 10.58 28.72
C VAL A 154 6.64 10.15 30.12
N ASP A 155 6.44 8.85 30.32
CA ASP A 155 6.14 8.27 31.62
C ASP A 155 7.29 8.43 32.61
N SER A 156 8.56 8.56 32.21
CA SER A 156 9.66 8.82 33.14
C SER A 156 9.80 10.29 33.49
N GLU A 157 9.72 11.18 32.49
CA GLU A 157 10.03 12.60 32.62
C GLU A 157 8.84 13.41 33.18
N TYR A 158 7.62 13.13 32.72
CA TYR A 158 6.43 13.89 33.07
C TYR A 158 5.62 13.26 34.21
N ASN A 159 6.27 12.43 35.03
CA ASN A 159 5.66 11.85 36.22
C ASN A 159 5.18 12.95 37.19
N GLY A 160 3.87 13.15 37.27
CA GLY A 160 3.24 14.07 38.24
C GLY A 160 2.57 15.31 37.64
N THR A 161 2.77 15.60 36.35
CA THR A 161 2.12 16.74 35.66
C THR A 161 0.69 16.44 35.22
N GLY A 162 0.23 15.20 35.43
CA GLY A 162 -1.08 14.71 34.96
C GLY A 162 -1.12 14.32 33.49
N PHE A 163 -0.08 14.63 32.72
CA PHE A 163 0.04 14.21 31.31
C PHE A 163 0.47 12.75 31.24
N ARG A 164 -0.38 11.88 30.68
CA ARG A 164 -0.12 10.45 30.53
C ARG A 164 -0.48 9.99 29.12
N VAL A 165 0.46 9.29 28.50
CA VAL A 165 0.24 8.65 27.20
C VAL A 165 -0.29 7.25 27.45
N ASN A 166 -1.61 7.10 27.45
CA ASN A 166 -2.25 5.79 27.43
C ASN A 166 -2.51 5.32 25.99
N PHE A 167 -2.81 4.04 25.81
CA PHE A 167 -3.10 3.47 24.50
C PHE A 167 -4.19 4.25 23.74
N LEU A 168 -5.29 4.61 24.41
CA LEU A 168 -6.42 5.29 23.77
C LEU A 168 -6.07 6.69 23.28
N ASN A 169 -5.43 7.53 24.11
CA ASN A 169 -5.03 8.88 23.77
C ASN A 169 -4.03 8.87 22.61
N PHE A 170 -3.07 7.94 22.63
CA PHE A 170 -2.11 7.78 21.54
C PHE A 170 -2.82 7.35 20.25
N LEU A 171 -3.73 6.38 20.32
CA LEU A 171 -4.50 5.92 19.17
C LEU A 171 -5.34 7.06 18.56
N LEU A 172 -6.03 7.85 19.39
CA LEU A 172 -6.84 8.98 18.91
C LEU A 172 -6.00 10.07 18.24
N PHE A 173 -4.74 10.25 18.65
CA PHE A 173 -3.80 11.17 18.03
C PHE A 173 -3.18 10.61 16.73
N ALA A 174 -2.70 9.37 16.79
CA ALA A 174 -1.89 8.78 15.73
C ALA A 174 -2.73 8.20 14.59
N LEU A 175 -3.91 7.63 14.88
CA LEU A 175 -4.75 6.98 13.88
C LEU A 175 -5.26 7.93 12.79
N PRO A 176 -5.79 9.13 13.07
CA PRO A 176 -6.21 10.08 12.02
C PRO A 176 -5.03 10.51 11.14
N THR A 177 -3.87 10.76 11.77
CA THR A 177 -2.63 11.12 11.07
C THR A 177 -2.14 9.98 10.18
N GLY A 178 -2.22 8.74 10.66
CA GLY A 178 -1.87 7.54 9.91
C GLY A 178 -2.80 7.30 8.71
N ILE A 179 -4.11 7.50 8.87
CA ILE A 179 -5.08 7.42 7.76
C ILE A 179 -4.76 8.48 6.70
N LEU A 180 -4.51 9.72 7.11
CA LEU A 180 -4.14 10.80 6.19
C LEU A 180 -2.84 10.46 5.43
N MET A 181 -1.80 10.03 6.14
CA MET A 181 -0.54 9.58 5.55
C MET A 181 -0.74 8.42 4.57
N LEU A 182 -1.59 7.46 4.89
CA LEU A 182 -1.87 6.31 4.02
C LEU A 182 -2.56 6.75 2.73
N VAL A 183 -3.51 7.68 2.80
CA VAL A 183 -4.20 8.24 1.62
C VAL A 183 -3.23 9.03 0.76
N VAL A 184 -2.41 9.90 1.36
CA VAL A 184 -1.38 10.68 0.64
C VAL A 184 -0.37 9.75 -0.04
N CYS A 185 0.12 8.73 0.67
CA CYS A 185 1.03 7.73 0.12
C CYS A 185 0.38 6.94 -1.03
N TRP A 186 -0.88 6.55 -0.88
CA TRP A 186 -1.62 5.86 -1.94
C TRP A 186 -1.77 6.72 -3.20
N ILE A 187 -2.14 8.00 -3.05
CA ILE A 187 -2.23 8.94 -4.18
C ILE A 187 -0.86 9.10 -4.85
N TRP A 188 0.20 9.26 -4.06
CA TRP A 188 1.57 9.37 -4.56
C TRP A 188 2.00 8.15 -5.37
N LEU A 189 1.78 6.94 -4.85
CA LEU A 189 2.12 5.69 -5.56
C LEU A 189 1.30 5.51 -6.84
N GLN A 190 0.02 5.90 -6.80
CA GLN A 190 -0.85 5.88 -7.98
C GLN A 190 -0.34 6.84 -9.07
N LEU A 191 0.15 8.03 -8.69
CA LEU A 191 0.78 9.00 -9.59
C LEU A 191 2.14 8.54 -10.11
N CYS A 192 2.93 7.80 -9.34
CA CYS A 192 4.25 7.34 -9.79
C CYS A 192 4.13 6.13 -10.74
N TYR A 193 3.39 5.10 -10.33
CA TYR A 193 3.42 3.77 -10.94
C TYR A 193 2.17 3.45 -11.77
N ASN A 194 1.09 4.23 -11.62
CA ASN A 194 -0.20 3.94 -12.24
C ASN A 194 -0.83 5.17 -12.93
N LYS A 195 0.00 5.98 -13.59
CA LYS A 195 -0.35 7.26 -14.24
C LYS A 195 -1.54 7.18 -15.19
N LYS A 196 -1.65 6.09 -15.95
CA LYS A 196 -2.71 5.91 -16.94
C LYS A 196 -4.08 5.68 -16.30
N GLU A 197 -4.14 5.10 -15.11
CA GLU A 197 -5.42 4.77 -14.45
C GLU A 197 -6.04 5.95 -13.70
N LEU A 198 -5.26 6.94 -13.27
CA LEU A 198 -5.81 8.10 -12.56
C LEU A 198 -6.52 9.09 -13.49
N PHE A 199 -6.10 9.17 -14.75
CA PHE A 199 -6.62 10.14 -15.73
C PHE A 199 -7.50 9.51 -16.81
N GLN A 200 -7.57 8.18 -16.91
CA GLN A 200 -8.48 7.49 -17.84
C GLN A 200 -9.74 7.01 -17.13
N CYS A 201 -10.77 7.84 -17.11
CA CYS A 201 -12.17 7.48 -16.83
C CYS A 201 -12.77 6.62 -17.96
N HIS A 202 -12.02 5.65 -18.50
CA HIS A 202 -12.51 4.75 -19.52
C HIS A 202 -12.75 3.36 -18.90
N TYR A 203 -14.02 2.97 -18.83
CA TYR A 203 -14.46 1.64 -18.48
C TYR A 203 -14.11 0.68 -19.62
N SER A 204 -12.92 0.07 -19.56
CA SER A 204 -12.50 -0.94 -20.54
C SER A 204 -13.10 -2.30 -20.19
N ALA A 205 -13.73 -2.96 -21.17
CA ALA A 205 -14.26 -4.32 -21.04
C ALA A 205 -13.17 -5.33 -20.61
N GLU A 206 -11.91 -5.10 -20.98
CA GLU A 206 -10.78 -5.94 -20.53
C GLU A 206 -10.50 -5.80 -19.03
N ARG A 207 -10.67 -4.61 -18.44
CA ARG A 207 -10.55 -4.43 -16.99
C ARG A 207 -11.60 -5.21 -16.23
N HIS A 208 -12.83 -5.22 -16.73
CA HIS A 208 -13.91 -5.99 -16.11
C HIS A 208 -13.59 -7.50 -16.12
N LYS A 209 -13.04 -7.99 -17.22
CA LYS A 209 -12.60 -9.39 -17.37
C LYS A 209 -11.47 -9.75 -16.38
N ALA A 210 -10.48 -8.86 -16.23
CA ALA A 210 -9.40 -9.03 -15.25
C ALA A 210 -9.91 -9.01 -13.80
N GLN A 211 -10.84 -8.09 -13.46
CA GLN A 211 -11.45 -8.03 -12.14
C GLN A 211 -12.30 -9.27 -11.81
N ILE A 212 -13.06 -9.79 -12.78
CA ILE A 212 -13.83 -11.02 -12.60
C ILE A 212 -12.88 -12.19 -12.34
N LYS A 213 -11.80 -12.32 -13.12
CA LYS A 213 -10.80 -13.39 -12.94
C LYS A 213 -10.13 -13.30 -11.56
N LEU A 214 -9.71 -12.11 -11.14
CA LEU A 214 -9.13 -11.88 -9.81
C LEU A 214 -10.10 -12.22 -8.68
N LYS A 215 -11.38 -11.79 -8.79
CA LYS A 215 -12.42 -12.14 -7.82
C LYS A 215 -12.64 -13.64 -7.76
N ALA A 216 -12.64 -14.33 -8.89
CA ALA A 216 -12.80 -15.79 -8.94
C ALA A 216 -11.65 -16.50 -8.22
N ILE A 217 -10.41 -16.06 -8.43
CA ILE A 217 -9.21 -16.60 -7.77
C ILE A 217 -9.26 -16.34 -6.26
N LEU A 218 -9.56 -15.11 -5.83
CA LEU A 218 -9.70 -14.76 -4.41
C LEU A 218 -10.82 -15.57 -3.75
N THR A 219 -11.94 -15.76 -4.44
CA THR A 219 -13.05 -16.58 -3.94
C THR A 219 -12.67 -18.04 -3.82
N LYS A 220 -11.86 -18.56 -4.76
CA LYS A 220 -11.32 -19.92 -4.67
C LYS A 220 -10.40 -20.07 -3.47
N GLN A 221 -9.40 -19.19 -3.34
CA GLN A 221 -8.48 -19.17 -2.19
C GLN A 221 -9.24 -19.04 -0.87
N TYR A 222 -10.24 -18.15 -0.78
CA TYR A 222 -11.07 -18.00 0.41
C TYR A 222 -11.89 -19.26 0.74
N LYS A 223 -12.41 -19.96 -0.28
CA LYS A 223 -13.10 -21.25 -0.07
C LYS A 223 -12.14 -22.34 0.40
N ASP A 224 -10.89 -22.32 -0.07
CA ASP A 224 -9.85 -23.28 0.30
C ASP A 224 -9.40 -23.13 1.77
N LEU A 225 -9.57 -21.95 2.39
CA LEU A 225 -9.31 -21.74 3.82
C LEU A 225 -10.25 -22.55 4.73
N GLY A 226 -11.47 -22.85 4.26
CA GLY A 226 -12.47 -23.59 5.03
C GLY A 226 -13.10 -22.81 6.18
N ARG A 227 -13.69 -23.53 7.15
CA ARG A 227 -14.32 -22.93 8.34
C ARG A 227 -13.25 -22.52 9.35
N PRO A 228 -13.42 -21.37 10.06
CA PRO A 228 -12.44 -20.92 11.04
C PRO A 228 -12.26 -21.96 12.13
N LYS A 229 -11.00 -22.22 12.49
CA LYS A 229 -10.66 -23.17 13.56
C LYS A 229 -11.03 -22.60 14.92
N TRP A 230 -11.21 -23.48 15.90
CA TRP A 230 -11.49 -23.07 17.27
C TRP A 230 -10.41 -22.13 17.82
N SER A 231 -9.14 -22.48 17.63
CA SER A 231 -8.00 -21.65 18.06
C SER A 231 -8.01 -20.25 17.42
N GLU A 232 -8.33 -20.15 16.13
CA GLU A 232 -8.43 -18.86 15.42
C GLU A 232 -9.53 -17.98 16.02
N LEU A 233 -10.68 -18.57 16.36
CA LEU A 233 -11.79 -17.86 16.99
C LEU A 233 -11.43 -17.39 18.41
N VAL A 234 -10.77 -18.25 19.20
CA VAL A 234 -10.31 -17.90 20.56
C VAL A 234 -9.28 -16.77 20.51
N VAL A 235 -8.30 -16.83 19.60
CA VAL A 235 -7.30 -15.76 19.42
C VAL A 235 -7.96 -14.46 18.98
N ALA A 236 -8.93 -14.50 18.05
CA ALA A 236 -9.71 -13.33 17.67
C ALA A 236 -10.48 -12.75 18.88
N GLY A 237 -11.06 -13.60 19.73
CA GLY A 237 -11.71 -13.19 20.97
C GLY A 237 -10.77 -12.53 21.96
N ILE A 238 -9.57 -13.08 22.17
CA ILE A 238 -8.51 -12.49 23.02
C ILE A 238 -8.05 -11.15 22.46
N PHE A 239 -7.93 -11.03 21.13
CA PHE A 239 -7.55 -9.79 20.47
C PHE A 239 -8.60 -8.69 20.65
N VAL A 240 -9.90 -9.02 20.51
CA VAL A 240 -10.99 -8.07 20.80
C VAL A 240 -11.00 -7.71 22.29
N LEU A 241 -10.80 -8.67 23.19
CA LEU A 241 -10.69 -8.43 24.63
C LEU A 241 -9.53 -7.48 24.96
N LEU A 242 -8.37 -7.65 24.33
CA LEU A 242 -7.21 -6.78 24.48
C LEU A 242 -7.55 -5.33 24.11
N ILE A 243 -8.17 -5.12 22.94
CA ILE A 243 -8.59 -3.79 22.48
C ILE A 243 -9.60 -3.17 23.45
N VAL A 244 -10.62 -3.92 23.84
CA VAL A 244 -11.65 -3.44 24.78
C VAL A 244 -11.02 -3.06 26.11
N LEU A 245 -10.13 -3.89 26.66
CA LEU A 245 -9.44 -3.59 27.92
C LEU A 245 -8.56 -2.35 27.81
N TRP A 246 -7.82 -2.16 26.71
CA TRP A 246 -7.03 -0.94 26.51
C TRP A 246 -7.89 0.32 26.39
N ILE A 247 -8.96 0.29 25.59
CA ILE A 247 -9.85 1.45 25.39
C ILE A 247 -10.60 1.80 26.67
N THR A 248 -11.12 0.80 27.39
CA THR A 248 -11.93 1.01 28.60
C THR A 248 -11.10 1.23 29.87
N ARG A 249 -9.75 1.18 29.77
CA ARG A 249 -8.84 1.35 30.92
C ARG A 249 -9.00 2.71 31.58
N GLU A 250 -8.95 3.76 30.77
CA GLU A 250 -9.02 5.17 31.17
C GLU A 250 -9.72 5.97 30.06
N PHE A 251 -11.01 5.69 29.83
CA PHE A 251 -11.81 6.30 28.77
C PHE A 251 -11.99 7.82 28.96
N SER A 252 -11.97 8.28 30.21
CA SER A 252 -11.89 9.68 30.59
C SER A 252 -11.02 9.80 31.84
N SER A 253 -10.43 10.97 32.10
CA SER A 253 -9.55 11.23 33.26
C SER A 253 -10.17 10.86 34.63
N ARG A 254 -11.46 10.52 34.66
CA ARG A 254 -12.22 10.05 35.82
C ARG A 254 -13.14 8.83 35.57
N THR A 255 -13.00 8.06 34.48
CA THR A 255 -13.82 6.85 34.26
C THR A 255 -13.06 5.74 33.55
N GLY A 256 -13.14 4.53 34.10
CA GLY A 256 -12.53 3.31 33.53
C GLY A 256 -12.46 2.18 34.54
N TRP A 257 -12.23 0.94 34.08
CA TRP A 257 -12.09 -0.23 34.99
C TRP A 257 -10.83 -0.13 35.87
N SER A 258 -9.87 0.73 35.52
CA SER A 258 -8.69 1.02 36.35
C SER A 258 -9.03 1.55 37.74
N MET A 259 -10.24 2.07 37.96
CA MET A 259 -10.71 2.54 39.26
C MET A 259 -10.94 1.43 40.29
N ILE A 260 -11.17 0.20 39.82
CA ILE A 260 -11.45 -0.97 40.68
C ILE A 260 -10.18 -1.38 41.45
N PHE A 261 -9.00 -0.95 40.99
CA PHE A 261 -7.73 -1.30 41.61
C PHE A 261 -6.90 -0.05 41.94
N GLN A 262 -5.85 -0.24 42.73
CA GLN A 262 -4.92 0.84 43.06
C GLN A 262 -4.17 1.31 41.81
N ARG A 263 -4.29 2.61 41.50
CA ARG A 263 -3.74 3.26 40.29
C ARG A 263 -2.23 3.07 40.07
N LYS A 264 -1.48 2.70 41.11
CA LYS A 264 -0.02 2.52 41.04
C LYS A 264 0.40 1.22 40.34
N HIS A 265 -0.51 0.25 40.20
CA HIS A 265 -0.19 -1.10 39.73
C HIS A 265 -0.79 -1.47 38.35
N ILE A 266 -1.54 -0.56 37.71
CA ILE A 266 -2.17 -0.83 36.41
C ILE A 266 -1.52 0.03 35.33
N SER A 267 -1.03 -0.63 34.28
CA SER A 267 -0.53 0.00 33.06
C SER A 267 -1.09 -0.69 31.81
N ASP A 268 -0.85 -0.11 30.62
CA ASP A 268 -1.12 -0.79 29.34
C ASP A 268 -0.37 -2.13 29.24
N GLY A 269 0.78 -2.25 29.91
CA GLY A 269 1.57 -3.48 30.00
C GLY A 269 0.89 -4.58 30.80
N THR A 270 0.12 -4.24 31.85
CA THR A 270 -0.63 -5.23 32.64
C THR A 270 -1.66 -5.96 31.78
N VAL A 271 -2.38 -5.20 30.95
CA VAL A 271 -3.37 -5.75 30.00
C VAL A 271 -2.69 -6.62 28.94
N ALA A 272 -1.56 -6.15 28.42
CA ALA A 272 -0.77 -6.88 27.41
C ALA A 272 -0.25 -8.23 27.95
N ILE A 273 0.30 -8.25 29.17
CA ILE A 273 0.79 -9.47 29.81
C ILE A 273 -0.36 -10.44 30.08
N PHE A 274 -1.49 -9.94 30.62
CA PHE A 274 -2.67 -10.76 30.87
C PHE A 274 -3.17 -11.45 29.60
N CYS A 275 -3.38 -10.68 28.52
CA CYS A 275 -3.85 -11.23 27.25
C CYS A 275 -2.79 -12.09 26.55
N GLY A 276 -1.49 -11.83 26.77
CA GLY A 276 -0.39 -12.62 26.22
C GLY A 276 -0.20 -13.98 26.90
N ILE A 277 -0.59 -14.10 28.18
CA ILE A 277 -0.56 -15.38 28.91
C ILE A 277 -1.75 -16.27 28.53
N LEU A 278 -2.91 -15.70 28.18
CA LEU A 278 -4.12 -16.48 27.86
C LEU A 278 -3.90 -17.56 26.78
N PRO A 279 -3.25 -17.29 25.63
CA PRO A 279 -2.95 -18.33 24.62
C PRO A 279 -2.04 -19.46 25.11
N LEU A 280 -1.27 -19.25 26.18
CA LEU A 280 -0.42 -20.29 26.80
C LEU A 280 -1.23 -21.24 27.69
N ILE A 281 -2.44 -20.84 28.11
CA ILE A 281 -3.31 -21.58 29.03
C ILE A 281 -4.54 -22.16 28.31
N LEU A 282 -5.07 -21.44 27.32
CA LEU A 282 -6.31 -21.85 26.66
C LEU A 282 -6.06 -22.99 25.67
N PRO A 283 -6.98 -23.98 25.59
CA PRO A 283 -6.81 -25.14 24.74
C PRO A 283 -7.01 -24.79 23.25
N ALA A 284 -6.15 -25.34 22.40
CA ALA A 284 -6.22 -25.20 20.95
C ALA A 284 -7.43 -25.92 20.34
N SER A 285 -7.89 -27.01 20.97
CA SER A 285 -9.06 -27.78 20.58
C SER A 285 -10.29 -27.41 21.41
N ASN A 286 -11.48 -27.47 20.82
CA ASN A 286 -12.72 -27.09 21.50
C ASN A 286 -12.99 -28.01 22.71
N PRO A 287 -12.92 -27.51 23.96
CA PRO A 287 -13.11 -28.32 25.16
C PRO A 287 -14.56 -28.75 25.37
N PHE A 288 -15.53 -28.09 24.70
CA PHE A 288 -16.96 -28.38 24.82
C PHE A 288 -17.44 -29.46 23.84
N ASN A 289 -16.58 -29.90 22.91
CA ASN A 289 -16.94 -30.95 21.98
C ASN A 289 -16.76 -32.32 22.66
N ARG A 290 -17.87 -33.01 22.94
CA ARG A 290 -17.94 -34.30 23.68
C ARG A 290 -17.35 -35.51 22.92
N ARG A 291 -16.37 -35.31 22.03
CA ARG A 291 -15.64 -36.43 21.41
C ARG A 291 -14.62 -36.97 22.41
N HIS A 292 -14.58 -38.29 22.57
CA HIS A 292 -13.86 -39.00 23.63
C HIS A 292 -12.32 -38.89 23.60
N ASP A 293 -11.72 -38.24 22.60
CA ASP A 293 -10.26 -38.11 22.43
C ASP A 293 -9.74 -36.66 22.61
N TRP A 294 -10.29 -35.90 23.56
CA TRP A 294 -9.81 -34.56 23.84
C TRP A 294 -8.42 -34.62 24.52
N LYS A 295 -7.39 -34.15 23.80
CA LYS A 295 -6.06 -33.90 24.35
C LYS A 295 -5.87 -32.39 24.53
N TYR A 296 -5.46 -32.01 25.73
CA TYR A 296 -5.09 -30.63 26.04
C TYR A 296 -3.77 -30.28 25.34
N GLU A 297 -3.80 -29.25 24.52
CA GLU A 297 -2.61 -28.59 23.96
C GLU A 297 -2.88 -27.09 23.97
N PRO A 298 -1.96 -26.25 24.49
CA PRO A 298 -2.16 -24.80 24.49
C PRO A 298 -2.13 -24.25 23.06
N ILE A 299 -2.80 -23.11 22.83
CA ILE A 299 -2.83 -22.46 21.50
C ILE A 299 -1.41 -22.09 21.05
N VAL A 300 -0.57 -21.59 21.97
CA VAL A 300 0.83 -21.26 21.71
C VAL A 300 1.71 -21.95 22.76
N LYS A 301 2.81 -22.55 22.32
CA LYS A 301 3.83 -23.10 23.23
C LYS A 301 4.80 -22.00 23.65
N TRP A 302 5.27 -22.06 24.90
CA TRP A 302 6.22 -21.07 25.42
C TRP A 302 7.48 -20.94 24.55
N ASN A 303 8.03 -22.07 24.09
CA ASN A 303 9.23 -22.06 23.26
C ASN A 303 8.98 -21.30 21.94
N ASP A 304 7.82 -21.50 21.30
CA ASP A 304 7.50 -20.80 20.05
C ASP A 304 7.32 -19.30 20.30
N LEU A 305 6.61 -18.94 21.38
CA LEU A 305 6.42 -17.53 21.77
C LEU A 305 7.76 -16.84 22.05
N ALA A 306 8.64 -17.47 22.83
CA ALA A 306 9.91 -16.90 23.25
C ALA A 306 10.85 -16.60 22.08
N HIS A 307 10.82 -17.39 21.00
CA HIS A 307 11.62 -17.13 19.80
C HIS A 307 11.09 -15.94 18.96
N HIS A 308 9.78 -15.69 19.00
CA HIS A 308 9.18 -14.58 18.25
C HIS A 308 9.20 -13.24 19.00
N VAL A 309 9.43 -13.25 20.32
CA VAL A 309 9.61 -12.03 21.09
C VAL A 309 10.93 -11.35 20.69
N SER A 310 10.84 -10.08 20.32
CA SER A 310 12.00 -9.27 19.95
C SER A 310 12.77 -8.77 21.18
N TRP A 311 13.45 -9.68 21.90
CA TRP A 311 14.22 -9.36 23.13
C TRP A 311 15.20 -8.20 22.96
N GLY A 312 15.84 -8.11 21.79
CA GLY A 312 16.74 -7.01 21.46
C GLY A 312 16.08 -5.63 21.54
N ALA A 313 14.82 -5.51 21.10
CA ALA A 313 14.08 -4.24 21.18
C ALA A 313 13.77 -3.85 22.63
N LEU A 314 13.46 -4.83 23.49
CA LEU A 314 13.24 -4.60 24.93
C LEU A 314 14.52 -4.15 25.63
N ILE A 315 15.65 -4.81 25.34
CA ILE A 315 16.96 -4.43 25.89
C ILE A 315 17.37 -3.03 25.42
N LEU A 316 17.17 -2.73 24.13
CA LEU A 316 17.47 -1.42 23.55
C LEU A 316 16.65 -0.30 24.20
N LEU A 317 15.36 -0.53 24.46
CA LEU A 317 14.50 0.39 25.20
C LEU A 317 15.06 0.68 26.60
N GLY A 318 15.42 -0.35 27.36
CA GLY A 318 16.01 -0.21 28.68
C GLY A 318 17.35 0.55 28.66
N ALA A 319 18.22 0.23 27.70
CA ALA A 319 19.49 0.92 27.50
C ALA A 319 19.31 2.41 27.16
N GLY A 320 18.32 2.75 26.32
CA GLY A 320 18.02 4.14 25.97
C GLY A 320 17.55 4.97 27.17
N LEU A 321 16.65 4.43 28.00
CA LEU A 321 16.20 5.11 29.21
C LEU A 321 17.32 5.25 30.26
N ALA A 322 18.18 4.23 30.38
CA ALA A 322 19.35 4.29 31.26
C ALA A 322 20.36 5.35 30.79
N LEU A 323 20.60 5.44 29.48
CA LEU A 323 21.49 6.45 28.89
C LEU A 323 20.92 7.87 29.06
N ALA A 324 19.62 8.05 28.84
CA ALA A 324 18.95 9.34 29.09
C ALA A 324 19.09 9.77 30.55
N SER A 325 18.89 8.84 31.49
CA SER A 325 19.09 9.08 32.92
C SER A 325 20.54 9.41 33.27
N ALA A 326 21.51 8.79 32.58
CA ALA A 326 22.92 9.07 32.77
C ALA A 326 23.28 10.49 32.33
N PHE A 327 22.74 10.96 31.18
CA PHE A 327 22.97 12.33 30.70
C PHE A 327 22.39 13.40 31.62
N GLN A 328 21.22 13.14 32.21
CA GLN A 328 20.63 14.01 33.23
C GLN A 328 21.51 14.04 34.48
N LYS A 329 21.91 12.87 35.01
CA LYS A 329 22.75 12.79 36.23
C LYS A 329 24.15 13.38 36.05
N SER A 330 24.71 13.34 34.83
CA SER A 330 26.02 13.89 34.53
C SER A 330 25.98 15.39 34.19
N ASN A 331 24.81 16.04 34.21
CA ASN A 331 24.58 17.41 33.72
C ASN A 331 25.06 17.64 32.27
N LEU A 332 25.17 16.56 31.48
CA LEU A 332 25.58 16.66 30.09
C LEU A 332 24.48 17.30 29.25
N SER A 333 23.22 16.98 29.55
CA SER A 333 22.04 17.62 28.93
C SER A 333 22.09 19.14 29.07
N ASP A 334 22.44 19.63 30.26
CA ASP A 334 22.47 21.07 30.55
C ASP A 334 23.63 21.76 29.85
N SER A 335 24.79 21.10 29.80
CA SER A 335 25.97 21.62 29.08
C SER A 335 25.70 21.74 27.58
N VAL A 336 25.04 20.74 26.99
CA VAL A 336 24.63 20.79 25.57
C VAL A 336 23.55 21.84 25.34
N ALA A 337 22.57 21.96 26.25
CA ALA A 337 21.54 23.00 26.16
C ALA A 337 22.14 24.41 26.23
N GLN A 338 23.12 24.65 27.10
CA GLN A 338 23.85 25.93 27.17
C GLN A 338 24.67 26.19 25.89
N ALA A 339 25.34 25.17 25.35
CA ALA A 339 26.07 25.28 24.09
C ALA A 339 25.14 25.59 22.91
N LEU A 340 23.90 25.12 22.95
CA LEU A 340 22.84 25.45 21.98
C LEU A 340 22.11 26.76 22.31
N GLY A 341 22.49 27.48 23.36
CA GLY A 341 21.90 28.75 23.76
C GLY A 341 21.99 29.84 22.68
N PHE A 342 22.92 29.74 21.73
CA PHE A 342 22.98 30.64 20.56
C PHE A 342 21.71 30.57 19.69
N VAL A 343 20.98 29.44 19.72
CA VAL A 343 19.70 29.28 19.02
C VAL A 343 18.66 30.24 19.59
N HIS A 344 18.73 30.56 20.89
CA HIS A 344 17.87 31.57 21.50
C HIS A 344 18.17 32.97 20.96
N SER A 345 19.44 33.33 20.82
CA SER A 345 19.82 34.60 20.17
C SER A 345 19.36 34.65 18.71
N CYS A 346 19.49 33.55 17.94
CA CYS A 346 18.98 33.51 16.57
C CYS A 346 17.45 33.66 16.50
N TYR A 347 16.71 33.12 17.48
CA TYR A 347 15.26 33.29 17.58
C TYR A 347 14.87 34.75 17.83
N GLU A 348 15.56 35.44 18.74
CA GLU A 348 15.34 36.88 18.96
C GLU A 348 15.69 37.70 17.72
N THR A 349 16.79 37.39 17.02
CA THR A 349 17.14 38.07 15.76
C THR A 349 16.09 37.84 14.67
N ILE A 350 15.47 36.65 14.59
CA ILE A 350 14.39 36.38 13.64
C ILE A 350 13.14 37.18 13.99
N ILE A 351 12.81 37.31 15.28
CA ILE A 351 11.69 38.17 15.73
C ILE A 351 11.98 39.63 15.41
N GLU A 352 13.15 40.15 15.77
CA GLU A 352 13.56 41.53 15.47
C GLU A 352 13.57 41.79 13.97
N PHE A 353 14.04 40.84 13.16
CA PHE A 353 13.99 40.94 11.70
C PHE A 353 12.55 40.93 11.18
N ASN A 354 11.67 40.12 11.75
CA ASN A 354 10.26 40.08 11.38
C ASN A 354 9.52 41.36 11.79
N GLU A 355 9.84 41.93 12.97
CA GLU A 355 9.36 43.25 13.39
C GLU A 355 9.94 44.37 12.51
N PHE A 356 11.21 44.31 12.11
CA PHE A 356 11.83 45.25 11.18
C PHE A 356 11.15 45.21 9.80
N ILE A 357 10.90 44.02 9.25
CA ILE A 357 10.16 43.83 7.99
C ILE A 357 8.75 44.43 8.13
N ASN A 358 8.01 44.10 9.20
CA ASN A 358 6.66 44.62 9.41
C ASN A 358 6.64 46.15 9.57
N ASN A 359 7.60 46.72 10.30
CA ASN A 359 7.72 48.16 10.49
C ASN A 359 8.12 48.87 9.18
N GLN A 360 9.06 48.33 8.40
CA GLN A 360 9.41 48.89 7.07
C GLN A 360 8.24 48.80 6.08
N TRP A 361 7.43 47.74 6.14
CA TRP A 361 6.26 47.58 5.28
C TRP A 361 5.13 48.57 5.62
N LEU A 362 4.92 48.85 6.91
CA LEU A 362 3.95 49.83 7.42
C LEU A 362 4.35 51.28 7.13
N TYR A 363 5.65 51.62 7.12
CA TYR A 363 6.13 52.97 6.82
C TYR A 363 6.47 53.21 5.34
N GLY A 364 6.63 52.15 4.53
CA GLY A 364 6.99 52.23 3.10
C GLY A 364 5.82 52.43 2.13
N THR A 365 4.56 52.32 2.58
CA THR A 365 3.37 52.37 1.70
C THR A 365 2.53 53.65 1.78
N PHE A 366 2.95 54.68 2.54
CA PHE A 366 2.22 55.96 2.62
C PHE A 366 3.13 57.20 2.54
N ARG A 367 3.98 57.27 1.51
CA ARG A 367 4.59 58.55 1.10
C ARG A 367 4.74 58.68 -0.41
N SER A 368 3.60 58.66 -1.10
CA SER A 368 3.47 59.35 -2.38
C SER A 368 2.60 60.59 -2.16
N GLU A 369 3.23 61.72 -1.88
CA GLU A 369 2.65 63.03 -2.18
C GLU A 369 2.36 63.08 -3.69
N PRO A 370 1.23 63.69 -4.09
CA PRO A 370 1.42 64.92 -4.82
C PRO A 370 0.62 66.08 -4.23
N ASP A 371 1.30 67.21 -4.25
CA ASP A 371 0.85 68.56 -4.01
C ASP A 371 -0.44 68.96 -4.73
N GLN A 372 -1.14 69.85 -4.03
CA GLN A 372 -1.85 71.03 -4.54
C GLN A 372 -3.33 70.98 -4.99
N GLU A 373 -4.00 72.03 -4.52
CA GLU A 373 -5.25 72.66 -4.99
C GLU A 373 -6.60 72.17 -4.45
N ARG A 374 -7.03 72.75 -3.32
CA ARG A 374 -8.18 73.68 -3.32
C ARG A 374 -8.38 74.45 -2.00
N LYS A 375 -8.42 75.79 -2.17
CA LYS A 375 -9.02 76.85 -1.32
C LYS A 375 -8.15 77.46 -0.21
N ALA A 376 -7.38 78.50 -0.57
CA ALA A 376 -7.86 79.88 -0.60
C ALA A 376 -7.12 80.68 -1.67
#